data_AF-A0A2E8HBD8-F1
#
_entry.id   AF-A0A2E8HBD8-F1
#
_cell.length_a   1.000
_cell.length_b   1.000
_cell.length_c   1.000
_cell.angle_alpha   90.00
_cell.angle_beta   90.00
_cell.angle_gamma   90.00
#
_symmetry.space_group_name_H-M   'P 1'
#
loop_
_entity.id
_entity.type
_entity.pdbx_description
1 polymer ?
#
loop_
_entity_poly.entity_id
_entity_poly.type
_entity_poly.pdbx_seq_one_letter_code
_entity_poly.pdbx_strand_id
1 'polypeptide(L)'
;MLADAEYAEFLELVEGQSLRQLRRYLDYGKRTRQGGAVAELHQWLGRILLDRDSVYGLEDKASAFEIAACEWLAGHWDELNHPEPAVVTVAGAVDKVLLVRLLVSAETPAQRTGLAQLFRQRYGRIWSWISERASQLVVSEEAEDGTEAAEDAASTPDEPESLLFIRFLEHLERLAPLPAGAGSSGDAERLRAAEEREERLHREIAATTNRAERAATRVERLQEEVAQLRRAAREEGENGEKLREERTRRIRIERQARDVAQELERLKNEYLRLDARMRESAQREGGGLPLSSLAELAKLADADPGRLLGLGPDATAEDLARTRRRFAAAFHSDRISQLPPWVAEVFDQLLSLANAACDRARR
;
A
#
# COMPACT_ATOMS: atom_id res chain seq x y z
N MET A 1 27.20 -21.72 45.22
CA MET A 1 28.02 -20.90 44.31
C MET A 1 27.16 -20.60 43.10
N LEU A 2 27.43 -19.51 42.39
CA LEU A 2 26.63 -19.12 41.23
C LEU A 2 26.67 -20.23 40.15
N ALA A 3 25.50 -20.59 39.61
CA ALA A 3 25.39 -21.56 38.51
C ALA A 3 25.46 -20.88 37.14
N ASP A 4 25.83 -21.61 36.08
CA ASP A 4 25.91 -21.08 34.70
C ASP A 4 24.61 -20.41 34.24
N ALA A 5 23.47 -21.03 34.57
CA ALA A 5 22.15 -20.52 34.20
C ALA A 5 21.77 -19.22 34.93
N GLU A 6 22.39 -18.94 36.08
CA GLU A 6 22.13 -17.77 36.92
C GLU A 6 23.06 -16.59 36.59
N TYR A 7 24.11 -16.82 35.79
CA TYR A 7 25.16 -15.83 35.56
C TYR A 7 24.62 -14.56 34.89
N ALA A 8 23.78 -14.70 33.85
CA ALA A 8 23.22 -13.54 33.15
C ALA A 8 22.33 -12.69 34.06
N GLU A 9 21.47 -13.31 34.87
CA GLU A 9 20.61 -12.63 35.84
C GLU A 9 21.43 -11.95 36.94
N PHE A 10 22.51 -12.59 37.40
CA PHE A 10 23.45 -11.99 38.34
C PHE A 10 24.12 -10.73 37.75
N LEU A 11 24.54 -10.73 36.48
CA LEU A 11 25.10 -9.54 35.83
C LEU A 11 24.10 -8.38 35.81
N GLU A 12 22.85 -8.65 35.43
CA GLU A 12 21.79 -7.64 35.41
C GLU A 12 21.53 -7.07 36.81
N LEU A 13 21.49 -7.93 37.83
CA LEU A 13 21.29 -7.51 39.22
C LEU A 13 22.44 -6.66 39.76
N VAL A 14 23.69 -6.97 39.42
CA VAL A 14 24.87 -6.16 39.78
C VAL A 14 24.84 -4.81 39.06
N GLU A 15 24.50 -4.80 37.78
CA GLU A 15 24.41 -3.57 36.99
C GLU A 15 23.33 -2.63 37.55
N GLY A 16 22.19 -3.18 37.96
CA GLY A 16 21.03 -2.44 38.50
C GLY A 16 21.16 -1.91 39.92
N GLN A 17 22.19 -2.30 40.68
CA GLN A 17 22.37 -1.85 42.06
C GLN A 17 22.58 -0.33 42.18
N SER A 18 22.01 0.25 43.24
CA SER A 18 22.17 1.65 43.59
C SER A 18 22.90 1.83 44.93
N LEU A 19 23.66 2.92 45.06
CA LEU A 19 24.35 3.30 46.31
C LEU A 19 23.45 3.30 47.55
N ARG A 20 22.16 3.65 47.38
CA ARG A 20 21.20 3.66 48.48
C ARG A 20 20.90 2.25 48.98
N GLN A 21 20.80 1.28 48.08
CA GLN A 21 20.60 -0.13 48.44
C GLN A 21 21.85 -0.68 49.12
N LEU A 22 23.02 -0.45 48.52
CA LEU A 22 24.31 -0.92 49.07
C LEU A 22 24.57 -0.38 50.48
N ARG A 23 24.31 0.92 50.74
CA ARG A 23 24.47 1.52 52.08
C ARG A 23 23.56 0.92 53.14
N ARG A 24 22.40 0.36 52.76
CA ARG A 24 21.43 -0.25 53.68
C ARG A 24 21.71 -1.74 53.89
N TYR A 25 22.25 -2.41 52.89
CA TYR A 25 22.56 -3.83 52.95
C TYR A 25 23.54 -4.13 54.09
N LEU A 26 23.19 -5.08 54.96
CA LEU A 26 23.97 -5.44 56.16
C LEU A 26 24.36 -4.25 57.07
N ASP A 27 23.58 -3.16 57.04
CA ASP A 27 23.94 -1.89 57.68
C ASP A 27 25.33 -1.36 57.26
N TYR A 28 25.78 -1.68 56.04
CA TYR A 28 27.12 -1.40 55.54
C TYR A 28 27.49 0.07 55.71
N GLY A 29 26.62 0.99 55.32
CA GLY A 29 26.89 2.43 55.45
C GLY A 29 26.99 2.94 56.89
N LYS A 30 26.50 2.19 57.89
CA LYS A 30 26.73 2.51 59.31
C LYS A 30 28.06 1.92 59.79
N ARG A 31 28.35 0.66 59.41
CA ARG A 31 29.60 -0.03 59.76
C ARG A 31 30.83 0.71 59.21
N THR A 32 30.78 1.16 57.96
CA THR A 32 31.87 1.95 57.35
C THR A 32 32.15 3.25 58.08
N ARG A 33 31.10 3.96 58.53
CA ARG A 33 31.24 5.22 59.28
C ARG A 33 31.78 5.02 60.70
N GLN A 34 31.53 3.86 61.29
CA GLN A 34 31.90 3.57 62.67
C GLN A 34 33.29 2.93 62.78
N GLY A 35 33.94 2.60 61.66
CA GLY A 35 35.30 2.01 61.62
C GLY A 35 35.39 0.56 62.14
N GLY A 36 34.40 0.07 62.88
CA GLY A 36 34.39 -1.26 63.49
C GLY A 36 33.73 -2.35 62.63
N ALA A 37 34.28 -3.57 62.72
CA ALA A 37 33.77 -4.83 62.14
C ALA A 37 33.91 -4.99 60.61
N VAL A 38 34.97 -4.43 60.01
CA VAL A 38 35.31 -4.62 58.59
C VAL A 38 35.70 -6.08 58.29
N ALA A 39 36.47 -6.70 59.18
CA ALA A 39 36.81 -8.12 59.12
C ALA A 39 35.59 -9.05 59.09
N GLU A 40 34.63 -8.79 59.99
CA GLU A 40 33.38 -9.54 60.03
C GLU A 40 32.56 -9.32 58.75
N LEU A 41 32.56 -8.09 58.21
CA LEU A 41 31.90 -7.80 56.95
C LEU A 41 32.50 -8.60 55.79
N HIS A 42 33.83 -8.62 55.61
CA HIS A 42 34.48 -9.42 54.56
C HIS A 42 34.14 -10.91 54.68
N GLN A 43 34.13 -11.45 55.89
CA GLN A 43 33.73 -12.84 56.13
C GLN A 43 32.25 -13.09 55.78
N TRP A 44 31.36 -12.16 56.12
CA TRP A 44 29.94 -12.26 55.77
C TRP A 44 29.71 -12.18 54.26
N LEU A 45 30.36 -11.23 53.57
CA LEU A 45 30.30 -11.09 52.12
C LEU A 45 30.83 -12.36 51.43
N GLY A 46 31.96 -12.88 51.89
CA GLY A 46 32.53 -14.12 51.39
C GLY A 46 31.61 -15.33 51.57
N ARG A 47 30.91 -15.44 52.72
CA ARG A 47 29.91 -16.49 52.97
C ARG A 47 28.74 -16.41 52.00
N ILE A 48 28.23 -15.21 51.73
CA ILE A 48 27.12 -14.99 50.79
C ILE A 48 27.54 -15.34 49.36
N LEU A 49 28.71 -14.87 48.93
CA LEU A 49 29.24 -15.08 47.57
C LEU A 49 29.57 -16.56 47.29
N LEU A 50 30.18 -17.24 48.26
CA LEU A 50 30.60 -18.63 48.13
C LEU A 50 29.53 -19.63 48.60
N ASP A 51 28.32 -19.16 48.94
CA ASP A 51 27.22 -19.97 49.48
C ASP A 51 26.83 -21.09 48.53
N ARG A 52 27.18 -22.33 48.90
CA ARG A 52 26.91 -23.56 48.13
C ARG A 52 25.51 -24.11 48.34
N ASP A 53 24.90 -23.81 49.48
CA ASP A 53 23.61 -24.38 49.87
C ASP A 53 22.43 -23.52 49.38
N SER A 54 22.74 -22.43 48.66
CA SER A 54 21.77 -21.48 48.09
C SER A 54 20.79 -20.93 49.13
N VAL A 55 21.30 -20.69 50.33
CA VAL A 55 20.64 -19.98 51.42
C VAL A 55 20.39 -18.52 51.04
N TYR A 56 21.33 -17.91 50.30
CA TYR A 56 21.25 -16.53 49.83
C TYR A 56 20.83 -16.45 48.36
N GLY A 57 19.89 -15.54 48.07
CA GLY A 57 19.38 -15.29 46.73
C GLY A 57 20.38 -14.57 45.82
N LEU A 58 20.04 -14.44 44.53
CA LEU A 58 20.90 -13.73 43.57
C LEU A 58 21.02 -12.24 43.87
N GLU A 59 19.97 -11.60 44.41
CA GLU A 59 20.01 -10.20 44.84
C GLU A 59 21.04 -10.00 45.98
N ASP A 60 21.05 -10.89 46.97
CA ASP A 60 22.03 -10.87 48.06
C ASP A 60 23.45 -11.05 47.55
N LYS A 61 23.65 -12.00 46.64
CA LYS A 61 24.95 -12.25 45.99
C LYS A 61 25.41 -11.05 45.17
N ALA A 62 24.51 -10.39 44.45
CA ALA A 62 24.82 -9.19 43.65
C ALA A 62 25.21 -8.00 44.54
N SER A 63 24.44 -7.73 45.61
CA SER A 63 24.79 -6.68 46.57
C SER A 63 26.09 -7.00 47.33
N ALA A 64 26.31 -8.27 47.71
CA ALA A 64 27.55 -8.69 48.35
C ALA A 64 28.76 -8.55 47.42
N PHE A 65 28.60 -8.86 46.14
CA PHE A 65 29.66 -8.70 45.13
C PHE A 65 30.08 -7.24 45.00
N GLU A 66 29.12 -6.32 44.84
CA GLU A 66 29.45 -4.92 44.63
C GLU A 66 30.05 -4.26 45.88
N ILE A 67 29.62 -4.64 47.08
CA ILE A 67 30.26 -4.18 48.32
C ILE A 67 31.69 -4.72 48.43
N ALA A 68 31.90 -6.02 48.18
CA ALA A 68 33.22 -6.62 48.22
C ALA A 68 34.16 -5.99 47.17
N ALA A 69 33.64 -5.70 45.97
CA ALA A 69 34.38 -4.98 44.94
C ALA A 69 34.72 -3.54 45.37
N CYS A 70 33.79 -2.82 46.00
CA CYS A 70 34.04 -1.47 46.49
C CYS A 70 35.11 -1.44 47.59
N GLU A 71 35.06 -2.36 48.55
CA GLU A 71 36.07 -2.44 49.60
C GLU A 71 37.43 -2.84 49.04
N TRP A 72 37.48 -3.81 48.13
CA TRP A 72 38.73 -4.19 47.48
C TRP A 72 39.34 -3.02 46.68
N LEU A 73 38.53 -2.29 45.90
CA LEU A 73 38.99 -1.12 45.15
C LEU A 73 39.41 0.05 46.05
N ALA A 74 38.74 0.22 47.20
CA ALA A 74 39.11 1.24 48.18
C ALA A 74 40.44 0.91 48.87
N GLY A 75 40.70 -0.37 49.18
CA GLY A 75 41.98 -0.81 49.75
C GLY A 75 43.16 -0.70 48.79
N HIS A 76 42.92 -0.74 47.47
CA HIS A 76 43.95 -0.60 46.44
C HIS A 76 43.97 0.79 45.78
N TRP A 77 43.44 1.80 46.47
CA TRP A 77 43.18 3.12 45.88
C TRP A 77 44.41 3.79 45.27
N ASP A 78 45.58 3.65 45.89
CA ASP A 78 46.81 4.25 45.41
C ASP A 78 47.29 3.63 44.08
N GLU A 79 47.14 2.32 43.93
CA GLU A 79 47.46 1.62 42.68
C GLU A 79 46.53 2.03 41.54
N LEU A 80 45.26 2.32 41.84
CA LEU A 80 44.26 2.73 40.85
C LEU A 80 44.48 4.17 40.34
N ASN A 81 45.33 4.96 41.00
CA ASN A 81 45.63 6.34 40.67
C ASN A 81 47.09 6.55 40.23
N HIS A 82 47.75 5.50 39.71
CA HIS A 82 49.10 5.57 39.17
C HIS A 82 49.25 6.74 38.15
N PRO A 83 50.34 7.53 38.17
CA PRO A 83 50.48 8.75 37.38
C PRO A 83 50.46 8.53 35.85
N GLU A 84 50.85 7.34 35.41
CA GLU A 84 50.90 6.97 33.99
C GLU A 84 49.86 5.86 33.69
N PRO A 85 48.66 6.21 33.20
CA PRO A 85 47.66 5.23 32.79
C PRO A 85 48.03 4.61 31.44
N ALA A 86 47.92 3.28 31.33
CA ALA A 86 48.00 2.61 30.04
C ALA A 86 46.71 2.86 29.23
N VAL A 87 46.84 2.90 27.90
CA VAL A 87 45.67 2.88 27.01
C VAL A 87 45.11 1.46 27.00
N VAL A 88 43.87 1.28 27.49
CA VAL A 88 43.21 -0.02 27.57
C VAL A 88 41.98 -0.03 26.67
N THR A 89 41.83 -1.12 25.91
CA THR A 89 40.65 -1.39 25.08
C THR A 89 39.99 -2.67 25.60
N VAL A 90 38.71 -2.58 25.95
CA VAL A 90 37.89 -3.74 26.36
C VAL A 90 36.92 -4.04 25.23
N ALA A 91 36.99 -5.24 24.66
CA ALA A 91 36.11 -5.67 23.59
C ALA A 91 34.80 -6.26 24.14
N GLY A 92 33.67 -5.95 23.50
CA GLY A 92 32.36 -6.54 23.80
C GLY A 92 31.47 -5.71 24.74
N ALA A 93 30.49 -6.38 25.35
CA ALA A 93 29.61 -5.75 26.33
C ALA A 93 30.38 -5.51 27.63
N VAL A 94 30.50 -4.23 28.02
CA VAL A 94 31.24 -3.82 29.21
C VAL A 94 30.26 -3.63 30.37
N ASP A 95 30.28 -4.53 31.34
CA ASP A 95 29.52 -4.47 32.58
C ASP A 95 30.42 -4.28 33.82
N LYS A 96 29.82 -3.97 34.97
CA LYS A 96 30.56 -3.80 36.23
C LYS A 96 31.40 -5.02 36.61
N VAL A 97 30.86 -6.23 36.45
CA VAL A 97 31.51 -7.47 36.87
C VAL A 97 32.77 -7.71 36.05
N LEU A 98 32.68 -7.53 34.72
CA LEU A 98 33.81 -7.61 33.80
C LEU A 98 34.90 -6.61 34.18
N LEU A 99 34.55 -5.34 34.38
CA LEU A 99 35.55 -4.32 34.72
C LEU A 99 36.23 -4.60 36.07
N VAL A 100 35.47 -5.01 37.08
CA VAL A 100 36.03 -5.39 38.39
C VAL A 100 36.97 -6.58 38.26
N ARG A 101 36.58 -7.61 37.49
CA ARG A 101 37.45 -8.77 37.25
C ARG A 101 38.74 -8.39 36.56
N LEU A 102 38.67 -7.56 35.51
CA LEU A 102 39.85 -7.05 34.79
C LEU A 102 40.74 -6.18 35.69
N LEU A 103 40.14 -5.37 36.58
CA LEU A 103 40.89 -4.56 37.55
C LEU A 103 41.66 -5.43 38.53
N VAL A 104 41.01 -6.47 39.07
CA VAL A 104 41.66 -7.39 40.01
C VAL A 104 42.74 -8.20 39.31
N SER A 105 42.51 -8.67 38.09
CA SER A 105 43.45 -9.50 37.33
C SER A 105 44.53 -8.73 36.58
N ALA A 106 44.54 -7.39 36.63
CA ALA A 106 45.52 -6.58 35.91
C ALA A 106 46.94 -6.85 36.44
N GLU A 107 47.87 -7.15 35.54
CA GLU A 107 49.26 -7.50 35.88
C GLU A 107 50.13 -6.28 36.21
N THR A 108 49.74 -5.10 35.71
CA THR A 108 50.52 -3.86 35.88
C THR A 108 49.67 -2.73 36.48
N PRO A 109 50.26 -1.87 37.34
CA PRO A 109 49.57 -0.69 37.88
C PRO A 109 49.04 0.24 36.79
N ALA A 110 49.79 0.43 35.70
CA ALA A 110 49.38 1.27 34.58
C ALA A 110 48.11 0.76 33.88
N GLN A 111 47.99 -0.56 33.67
CA GLN A 111 46.76 -1.19 33.15
C GLN A 111 45.60 -1.04 34.14
N ARG A 112 45.88 -1.25 35.43
CA ARG A 112 44.88 -1.11 36.49
C ARG A 112 44.31 0.31 36.54
N THR A 113 45.15 1.34 36.43
CA THR A 113 44.71 2.75 36.30
C THR A 113 43.92 3.01 35.02
N GLY A 114 44.35 2.47 33.87
CA GLY A 114 43.60 2.61 32.62
C GLY A 114 42.18 2.04 32.71
N LEU A 115 42.04 0.84 33.32
CA LEU A 115 40.75 0.23 33.61
C LEU A 115 39.95 1.01 34.65
N ALA A 116 40.61 1.58 35.66
CA ALA A 116 39.97 2.39 36.70
C ALA A 116 39.39 3.68 36.12
N GLN A 117 40.07 4.29 35.14
CA GLN A 117 39.54 5.43 34.39
C GLN A 117 38.27 5.06 33.62
N LEU A 118 38.26 3.90 32.96
CA LEU A 118 37.08 3.40 32.27
C LEU A 118 35.92 3.14 33.24
N PHE A 119 36.20 2.50 34.39
CA PHE A 119 35.22 2.27 35.45
C PHE A 119 34.65 3.60 35.99
N ARG A 120 35.51 4.59 36.25
CA ARG A 120 35.11 5.93 36.70
C ARG A 120 34.21 6.64 35.69
N GLN A 121 34.53 6.57 34.40
CA GLN A 121 33.74 7.22 33.35
C GLN A 121 32.32 6.64 33.29
N ARG A 122 32.19 5.31 33.46
CA ARG A 122 30.90 4.61 33.38
C ARG A 122 30.11 4.64 34.68
N TYR A 123 30.78 4.50 35.82
CA TYR A 123 30.18 4.33 37.15
C TYR A 123 30.61 5.42 38.14
N GLY A 124 30.61 6.68 37.69
CA GLY A 124 31.14 7.81 38.46
C GLY A 124 30.59 7.98 39.88
N ARG A 125 29.30 7.67 40.10
CA ARG A 125 28.69 7.72 41.45
C ARG A 125 29.29 6.68 42.40
N ILE A 126 29.47 5.45 41.91
CA ILE A 126 30.09 4.37 42.67
C ILE A 126 31.57 4.70 42.91
N TRP A 127 32.27 5.20 41.89
CA TRP A 127 33.65 5.65 42.01
C TRP A 127 33.84 6.73 43.08
N SER A 128 32.98 7.76 43.13
CA SER A 128 33.03 8.78 44.18
C SER A 128 32.86 8.18 45.59
N TRP A 129 32.05 7.14 45.72
CA TRP A 129 31.87 6.46 46.99
C TRP A 129 33.04 5.57 47.38
N ILE A 130 33.68 4.89 46.41
CA ILE A 130 34.93 4.16 46.63
C ILE A 130 36.02 5.14 47.09
N SER A 131 36.12 6.33 46.48
CA SER A 131 37.03 7.39 46.90
C SER A 131 36.77 7.87 48.34
N GLU A 132 35.49 8.08 48.71
CA GLU A 132 35.09 8.40 50.08
C GLU A 132 35.47 7.28 51.06
N ARG A 133 35.40 6.02 50.60
CA ARG A 133 35.77 4.86 51.41
C ARG A 133 37.28 4.75 51.61
N ALA A 134 38.06 4.95 50.55
CA ALA A 134 39.51 4.91 50.60
C ALA A 134 40.09 5.94 51.58
N SER A 135 39.55 7.17 51.60
CA SER A 135 40.00 8.19 52.55
C SER A 135 39.65 7.87 54.01
N GLN A 136 38.58 7.10 54.25
CA GLN A 136 38.24 6.64 55.60
C GLN A 136 39.19 5.55 56.09
N LEU A 137 39.71 4.70 55.19
CA LEU A 137 40.66 3.64 55.55
C LEU A 137 42.00 4.22 56.01
N VAL A 138 42.52 5.23 55.31
CA VAL A 138 43.76 5.93 55.68
C VAL A 138 43.68 6.57 57.08
N VAL A 139 42.55 7.18 57.43
CA VAL A 139 42.34 7.83 58.74
C VAL A 139 42.26 6.82 59.89
N SER A 140 41.78 5.60 59.64
CA SER A 140 41.76 4.53 60.66
C SER A 140 43.14 3.94 60.94
N GLU A 141 44.01 3.80 59.93
CA GLU A 141 45.38 3.30 60.11
C GLU A 141 46.24 4.29 60.94
N GLU A 142 46.08 5.59 60.71
CA GLU A 142 46.77 6.63 61.51
C GLU A 142 46.27 6.72 62.97
N ALA A 143 45.07 6.21 63.27
CA ALA A 143 44.47 6.27 64.60
C ALA A 143 44.85 5.07 65.50
N GLU A 144 45.23 3.93 64.93
CA GLU A 144 45.64 2.73 65.68
C GLU A 144 47.11 2.78 66.13
N ASP A 145 47.96 3.57 65.47
CA ASP A 145 49.39 3.72 65.75
C ASP A 145 49.72 4.52 67.05
N GLY A 146 48.69 4.90 67.81
CA GLY A 146 48.78 5.68 69.06
C GLY A 146 48.80 4.88 70.37
N THR A 147 48.83 3.53 70.33
CA THR A 147 48.75 2.70 71.54
C THR A 147 49.85 1.65 71.61
N GLU A 148 50.79 1.83 72.55
CA GLU A 148 51.87 0.87 72.86
C GLU A 148 51.31 -0.51 73.27
N ALA A 149 51.53 -1.55 72.45
CA ALA A 149 51.68 -2.94 72.91
C ALA A 149 52.32 -3.85 71.85
N ALA A 150 53.50 -4.37 72.18
CA ALA A 150 54.11 -5.63 71.75
C ALA A 150 54.57 -5.77 70.28
N GLU A 151 55.89 -5.69 70.13
CA GLU A 151 56.72 -6.33 69.12
C GLU A 151 56.35 -7.82 68.93
N ASP A 152 55.51 -8.13 67.94
CA ASP A 152 55.52 -9.40 67.17
C ASP A 152 54.43 -9.39 66.07
N ALA A 153 54.33 -8.29 65.32
CA ALA A 153 53.51 -8.19 64.11
C ALA A 153 54.33 -7.67 62.93
N ALA A 154 55.44 -8.35 62.62
CA ALA A 154 56.04 -8.28 61.29
C ALA A 154 55.21 -9.11 60.29
N SER A 155 53.91 -8.85 60.22
CA SER A 155 53.01 -9.39 59.21
C SER A 155 52.66 -8.25 58.28
N THR A 156 52.98 -8.43 57.01
CA THR A 156 52.40 -7.73 55.86
C THR A 156 50.92 -7.36 56.11
N PRO A 157 50.45 -6.17 55.68
CA PRO A 157 49.09 -5.74 55.95
C PRO A 157 48.08 -6.74 55.38
N ASP A 158 47.32 -7.35 56.28
CA ASP A 158 46.05 -8.07 56.13
C ASP A 158 45.65 -8.60 54.72
N GLU A 159 46.42 -9.56 54.20
CA GLU A 159 46.02 -10.37 53.04
C GLU A 159 44.86 -11.38 53.23
N PRO A 160 44.43 -11.86 54.43
CA PRO A 160 43.50 -12.99 54.50
C PRO A 160 42.03 -12.65 54.18
N GLU A 161 41.62 -11.38 54.22
CA GLU A 161 40.21 -10.98 54.12
C GLU A 161 39.72 -10.82 52.69
N SER A 162 40.57 -10.30 51.80
CA SER A 162 40.29 -10.18 50.36
C SER A 162 40.27 -11.54 49.64
N LEU A 163 40.80 -12.61 50.27
CA LEU A 163 40.89 -13.95 49.67
C LEU A 163 39.52 -14.55 49.33
N LEU A 164 38.47 -14.29 50.12
CA LEU A 164 37.15 -14.86 49.85
C LEU A 164 36.50 -14.24 48.60
N PHE A 165 36.72 -12.94 48.41
CA PHE A 165 36.29 -12.23 47.20
C PHE A 165 37.08 -12.73 45.98
N ILE A 166 38.41 -12.81 46.09
CA ILE A 166 39.28 -13.34 45.01
C ILE A 166 38.86 -14.77 44.63
N ARG A 167 38.59 -15.66 45.60
CA ARG A 167 38.08 -17.01 45.35
C ARG A 167 36.73 -17.02 44.60
N PHE A 168 35.87 -16.04 44.86
CA PHE A 168 34.63 -15.90 44.10
C PHE A 168 34.91 -15.45 42.65
N LEU A 169 35.87 -14.55 42.43
CA LEU A 169 36.29 -14.15 41.09
C LEU A 169 36.93 -15.32 40.32
N GLU A 170 37.72 -16.16 40.97
CA GLU A 170 38.23 -17.40 40.38
C GLU A 170 37.10 -18.37 39.99
N HIS A 171 36.01 -18.41 40.77
CA HIS A 171 34.82 -19.17 40.39
C HIS A 171 34.17 -18.57 39.14
N LEU A 172 34.03 -17.25 39.06
CA LEU A 172 33.51 -16.56 37.87
C LEU A 172 34.40 -16.79 36.64
N GLU A 173 35.71 -16.90 36.81
CA GLU A 173 36.65 -17.22 35.72
C GLU A 173 36.38 -18.60 35.12
N ARG A 174 35.95 -19.57 35.92
CA ARG A 174 35.55 -20.89 35.42
C ARG A 174 34.22 -20.87 34.68
N LEU A 175 33.27 -20.02 35.09
CA LEU A 175 31.95 -19.91 34.46
C LEU A 175 32.00 -19.10 33.15
N ALA A 176 32.75 -18.00 33.15
CA ALA A 176 32.82 -17.06 32.04
C ALA A 176 34.26 -16.51 31.92
N PRO A 177 35.18 -17.23 31.25
CA PRO A 177 36.59 -16.86 31.22
C PRO A 177 36.81 -15.48 30.60
N LEU A 178 37.73 -14.71 31.16
CA LEU A 178 38.13 -13.43 30.61
C LEU A 178 38.73 -13.64 29.21
N PRO A 179 38.47 -12.74 28.25
CA PRO A 179 39.10 -12.82 26.94
C PRO A 179 40.62 -12.75 27.12
N ALA A 180 41.33 -13.78 26.63
CA ALA A 180 42.77 -13.89 26.79
C ALA A 180 43.49 -12.67 26.16
N GLY A 181 44.15 -11.88 27.01
CA GLY A 181 45.13 -10.88 26.63
C GLY A 181 44.56 -9.63 25.96
N ALA A 182 44.06 -8.70 26.78
CA ALA A 182 44.00 -7.29 26.42
C ALA A 182 45.43 -6.77 26.16
N GLY A 183 45.94 -6.98 24.94
CA GLY A 183 47.27 -6.47 24.54
C GLY A 183 48.09 -7.29 23.55
N SER A 184 47.59 -8.38 22.96
CA SER A 184 48.37 -9.13 21.96
C SER A 184 47.88 -8.90 20.53
N SER A 185 48.84 -8.86 19.59
CA SER A 185 48.73 -8.70 18.13
C SER A 185 47.53 -9.37 17.43
N GLY A 186 46.93 -10.41 18.04
CA GLY A 186 45.76 -11.10 17.51
C GLY A 186 44.47 -10.25 17.50
N ASP A 187 44.31 -9.28 18.39
CA ASP A 187 43.11 -8.42 18.40
C ASP A 187 43.14 -7.37 17.28
N ALA A 188 44.33 -6.88 16.91
CA ALA A 188 44.49 -6.02 15.74
C ALA A 188 44.22 -6.78 14.43
N GLU A 189 44.63 -8.05 14.35
CA GLU A 189 44.31 -8.92 13.22
C GLU A 189 42.82 -9.29 13.17
N ARG A 190 42.18 -9.53 14.33
CA ARG A 190 40.73 -9.76 14.42
C ARG A 190 39.94 -8.51 14.03
N LEU A 191 40.40 -7.32 14.42
CA LEU A 191 39.77 -6.05 14.05
C LEU A 191 39.88 -5.82 12.54
N ARG A 192 41.06 -6.00 11.94
CA ARG A 192 41.24 -5.92 10.48
C ARG A 192 40.40 -6.95 9.74
N ALA A 193 40.35 -8.18 10.23
CA ALA A 193 39.51 -9.22 9.65
C ALA A 193 38.00 -8.91 9.80
N ALA A 194 37.61 -8.20 10.85
CA ALA A 194 36.24 -7.71 11.02
C ALA A 194 35.92 -6.56 10.06
N GLU A 195 36.83 -5.60 9.90
CA GLU A 195 36.71 -4.49 8.94
C GLU A 195 36.61 -5.00 7.50
N GLU A 196 37.47 -5.95 7.10
CA GLU A 196 37.41 -6.57 5.77
C GLU A 196 36.09 -7.34 5.54
N ARG A 197 35.57 -8.01 6.57
CA ARG A 197 34.26 -8.66 6.52
C ARG A 197 33.14 -7.65 6.41
N GLU A 198 33.22 -6.54 7.15
CA GLU A 198 32.24 -5.46 7.11
C GLU A 198 32.20 -4.80 5.73
N GLU A 199 33.35 -4.48 5.15
CA GLU A 199 33.44 -3.97 3.78
C GLU A 199 32.86 -4.95 2.76
N ARG A 200 33.13 -6.24 2.93
CA ARG A 200 32.59 -7.28 2.05
C ARG A 200 31.07 -7.34 2.17
N LEU A 201 30.53 -7.30 3.38
CA LEU A 201 29.09 -7.25 3.64
C LEU A 201 28.47 -5.98 3.05
N HIS A 202 29.11 -4.81 3.17
CA HIS A 202 28.65 -3.58 2.54
C HIS A 202 28.59 -3.69 1.02
N ARG A 203 29.60 -4.30 0.39
CA ARG A 203 29.59 -4.56 -1.06
C ARG A 203 28.49 -5.55 -1.47
N GLU A 204 28.27 -6.59 -0.68
CA GLU A 204 27.19 -7.57 -0.92
C GLU A 204 25.81 -6.92 -0.75
N ILE A 205 25.60 -6.13 0.30
CA ILE A 205 24.39 -5.33 0.51
C ILE A 205 24.17 -4.41 -0.68
N ALA A 206 25.17 -3.61 -1.08
CA ALA A 206 25.07 -2.73 -2.24
C ALA A 206 24.74 -3.49 -3.54
N ALA A 207 25.28 -4.69 -3.75
CA ALA A 207 24.93 -5.52 -4.90
C ALA A 207 23.47 -6.03 -4.83
N THR A 208 23.00 -6.42 -3.64
CA THR A 208 21.61 -6.86 -3.45
C THR A 208 20.61 -5.71 -3.59
N THR A 209 20.90 -4.51 -3.07
CA THR A 209 20.04 -3.33 -3.24
C THR A 209 19.93 -2.95 -4.71
N ASN A 210 21.05 -2.90 -5.45
CA ASN A 210 21.03 -2.67 -6.89
C ASN A 210 20.20 -3.71 -7.66
N ARG A 211 20.26 -5.00 -7.26
CA ARG A 211 19.40 -6.05 -7.86
C ARG A 211 17.93 -5.84 -7.50
N ALA A 212 17.63 -5.45 -6.26
CA ALA A 212 16.28 -5.17 -5.80
C ALA A 212 15.67 -3.95 -6.53
N GLU A 213 16.43 -2.87 -6.72
CA GLU A 213 16.01 -1.69 -7.49
C GLU A 213 15.71 -2.04 -8.96
N ARG A 214 16.55 -2.86 -9.59
CA ARG A 214 16.29 -3.36 -10.96
C ARG A 214 15.06 -4.27 -11.03
N ALA A 215 14.78 -5.03 -9.98
CA ALA A 215 13.57 -5.85 -9.91
C ALA A 215 12.33 -4.96 -9.72
N ALA A 216 12.41 -3.95 -8.84
CA ALA A 216 11.33 -3.00 -8.59
C ALA A 216 10.96 -2.21 -9.86
N THR A 217 11.93 -1.64 -10.56
CA THR A 217 11.70 -0.95 -11.84
C THR A 217 11.10 -1.85 -12.91
N ARG A 218 11.48 -3.14 -12.94
CA ARG A 218 10.84 -4.13 -13.83
C ARG A 218 9.39 -4.40 -13.45
N VAL A 219 9.09 -4.50 -12.16
CA VAL A 219 7.71 -4.69 -11.67
C VAL A 219 6.85 -3.48 -12.01
N GLU A 220 7.35 -2.25 -11.80
CA GLU A 220 6.63 -1.03 -12.18
C GLU A 220 6.29 -1.01 -13.67
N ARG A 221 7.26 -1.31 -14.54
CA ARG A 221 7.02 -1.42 -15.98
C ARG A 221 5.96 -2.47 -16.32
N LEU A 222 6.02 -3.65 -15.69
CA LEU A 222 5.00 -4.69 -15.91
C LEU A 222 3.62 -4.27 -15.39
N GLN A 223 3.55 -3.52 -14.29
CA GLN A 223 2.30 -2.97 -13.78
C GLN A 223 1.70 -1.95 -14.74
N GLU A 224 2.52 -1.09 -15.34
CA GLU A 224 2.10 -0.17 -16.39
C GLU A 224 1.57 -0.91 -17.62
N GLU A 225 2.29 -1.94 -18.09
CA GLU A 225 1.85 -2.79 -19.21
C GLU A 225 0.52 -3.49 -18.90
N VAL A 226 0.35 -4.04 -17.69
CA VAL A 226 -0.92 -4.65 -17.25
C VAL A 226 -2.04 -3.60 -17.19
N ALA A 227 -1.77 -2.39 -16.72
CA ALA A 227 -2.75 -1.32 -16.67
C ALA A 227 -3.19 -0.90 -18.09
N GLN A 228 -2.25 -0.81 -19.03
CA GLN A 228 -2.55 -0.53 -20.44
C GLN A 228 -3.39 -1.64 -21.06
N LEU A 229 -3.02 -2.91 -20.86
CA LEU A 229 -3.79 -4.06 -21.37
C LEU A 229 -5.21 -4.11 -20.78
N ARG A 230 -5.38 -3.78 -19.49
CA ARG A 230 -6.70 -3.69 -18.87
C ARG A 230 -7.56 -2.58 -19.45
N ARG A 231 -6.97 -1.44 -19.84
CA ARG A 231 -7.69 -0.36 -20.52
C ARG A 231 -8.11 -0.81 -21.93
N ALA A 232 -7.19 -1.38 -22.69
CA ALA A 232 -7.48 -1.91 -24.03
C ALA A 232 -8.60 -2.97 -24.00
N ALA A 233 -8.57 -3.90 -23.05
CA ALA A 233 -9.62 -4.92 -22.90
C ALA A 233 -11.00 -4.31 -22.56
N ARG A 234 -11.05 -3.22 -21.79
CA ARG A 234 -12.30 -2.49 -21.52
C ARG A 234 -12.83 -1.81 -22.78
N GLU A 235 -11.96 -1.14 -23.53
CA GLU A 235 -12.32 -0.48 -24.79
C GLU A 235 -12.83 -1.49 -25.83
N GLU A 236 -12.19 -2.66 -25.95
CA GLU A 236 -12.68 -3.75 -26.79
C GLU A 236 -14.05 -4.27 -26.32
N GLY A 237 -14.26 -4.38 -25.00
CA GLY A 237 -15.55 -4.72 -24.41
C GLY A 237 -16.65 -3.73 -24.79
N GLU A 238 -16.41 -2.43 -24.61
CA GLU A 238 -17.33 -1.36 -24.99
C GLU A 238 -17.62 -1.33 -26.49
N ASN A 239 -16.60 -1.54 -27.33
CA ASN A 239 -16.78 -1.65 -28.78
C ASN A 239 -17.62 -2.87 -29.16
N GLY A 240 -17.42 -4.00 -28.47
CA GLY A 240 -18.24 -5.19 -28.64
C GLY A 240 -19.69 -5.00 -28.20
N GLU A 241 -19.95 -4.19 -27.17
CA GLU A 241 -21.31 -3.81 -26.76
C GLU A 241 -21.96 -2.87 -27.78
N LYS A 242 -21.25 -1.85 -28.27
CA LYS A 242 -21.73 -0.96 -29.34
C LYS A 242 -22.11 -1.74 -30.60
N LEU A 243 -21.31 -2.72 -31.00
CA LEU A 243 -21.62 -3.60 -32.14
C LEU A 243 -22.89 -4.45 -31.90
N ARG A 244 -23.10 -4.92 -30.67
CA ARG A 244 -24.31 -5.66 -30.29
C ARG A 244 -25.55 -4.75 -30.30
N GLU A 245 -25.43 -3.53 -29.81
CA GLU A 245 -26.49 -2.52 -29.87
C GLU A 245 -26.83 -2.14 -31.31
N GLU A 246 -25.82 -1.89 -32.16
CA GLU A 246 -26.03 -1.61 -33.58
C GLU A 246 -26.72 -2.77 -34.29
N ARG A 247 -26.29 -4.02 -34.04
CA ARG A 247 -26.94 -5.21 -34.61
C ARG A 247 -28.39 -5.30 -34.17
N THR A 248 -28.67 -5.06 -32.89
CA THR A 248 -30.04 -5.08 -32.36
C THR A 248 -30.90 -3.99 -33.00
N ARG A 249 -30.34 -2.78 -33.19
CA ARG A 249 -31.00 -1.67 -33.88
C ARG A 249 -31.27 -1.99 -35.35
N ARG A 250 -30.30 -2.58 -36.06
CA ARG A 250 -30.48 -3.02 -37.45
C ARG A 250 -31.60 -4.04 -37.58
N ILE A 251 -31.60 -5.08 -36.74
CA ILE A 251 -32.67 -6.10 -36.74
C ILE A 251 -34.03 -5.46 -36.48
N ARG A 252 -34.12 -4.48 -35.57
CA ARG A 252 -35.37 -3.75 -35.31
C ARG A 252 -35.86 -2.97 -36.52
N ILE A 253 -34.96 -2.24 -37.18
CA ILE A 253 -35.26 -1.47 -38.40
C ILE A 253 -35.70 -2.41 -39.53
N GLU A 254 -35.00 -3.53 -39.72
CA GLU A 254 -35.38 -4.53 -40.73
C GLU A 254 -36.77 -5.12 -40.49
N ARG A 255 -37.12 -5.39 -39.22
CA ARG A 255 -38.49 -5.84 -38.86
C ARG A 255 -39.52 -4.77 -39.18
N GLN A 256 -39.29 -3.53 -38.75
CA GLN A 256 -40.19 -2.41 -39.04
C GLN A 256 -40.35 -2.19 -40.55
N ALA A 257 -39.27 -2.29 -41.33
CA ALA A 257 -39.32 -2.18 -42.78
C ALA A 257 -40.17 -3.30 -43.42
N ARG A 258 -40.09 -4.53 -42.90
CA ARG A 258 -40.95 -5.65 -43.35
C ARG A 258 -42.41 -5.41 -43.00
N ASP A 259 -42.71 -4.94 -41.79
CA ASP A 259 -44.08 -4.66 -41.36
C ASP A 259 -44.71 -3.55 -42.23
N VAL A 260 -43.97 -2.45 -42.44
CA VAL A 260 -44.40 -1.36 -43.34
C VAL A 260 -44.56 -1.84 -44.78
N ALA A 261 -43.67 -2.71 -45.28
CA ALA A 261 -43.82 -3.28 -46.62
C ALA A 261 -45.10 -4.12 -46.75
N GLN A 262 -45.45 -4.91 -45.73
CA GLN A 262 -46.69 -5.69 -45.69
C GLN A 262 -47.92 -4.78 -45.61
N GLU A 263 -47.90 -3.73 -44.80
CA GLU A 263 -48.98 -2.74 -44.73
C GLU A 263 -49.17 -2.01 -46.06
N LEU A 264 -48.08 -1.66 -46.74
CA LEU A 264 -48.11 -1.02 -48.05
C LEU A 264 -48.67 -1.96 -49.13
N GLU A 265 -48.29 -3.24 -49.12
CA GLU A 265 -48.91 -4.25 -49.98
C GLU A 265 -50.40 -4.42 -49.71
N ARG A 266 -50.79 -4.46 -48.43
CA ARG A 266 -52.19 -4.52 -48.03
C ARG A 266 -52.97 -3.31 -48.53
N LEU A 267 -52.45 -2.10 -48.34
CA LEU A 267 -53.06 -0.86 -48.82
C LEU A 267 -53.15 -0.83 -50.35
N LYS A 268 -52.11 -1.27 -51.08
CA LYS A 268 -52.16 -1.41 -52.54
C LYS A 268 -53.28 -2.35 -52.98
N ASN A 269 -53.42 -3.51 -52.32
CA ASN A 269 -54.48 -4.46 -52.62
C ASN A 269 -55.87 -3.90 -52.30
N GLU A 270 -56.02 -3.17 -51.20
CA GLU A 270 -57.26 -2.48 -50.84
C GLU A 270 -57.60 -1.38 -51.85
N TYR A 271 -56.62 -0.58 -52.28
CA TYR A 271 -56.78 0.43 -53.32
C TYR A 271 -57.24 -0.20 -54.65
N LEU A 272 -56.58 -1.26 -55.11
CA LEU A 272 -56.98 -1.96 -56.34
C LEU A 272 -58.41 -2.52 -56.25
N ARG A 273 -58.81 -3.04 -55.09
CA ARG A 273 -60.19 -3.52 -54.85
C ARG A 273 -61.20 -2.37 -54.89
N LEU A 274 -60.89 -1.24 -54.26
CA LEU A 274 -61.76 -0.06 -54.28
C LEU A 274 -61.87 0.53 -55.68
N ASP A 275 -60.77 0.64 -56.42
CA ASP A 275 -60.74 1.11 -57.81
C ASP A 275 -61.59 0.18 -58.71
N ALA A 276 -61.46 -1.14 -58.55
CA ALA A 276 -62.31 -2.11 -59.26
C ALA A 276 -63.80 -1.95 -58.89
N ARG A 277 -64.13 -1.77 -57.61
CA ARG A 277 -65.52 -1.53 -57.16
C ARG A 277 -66.07 -0.21 -57.70
N MET A 278 -65.27 0.86 -57.75
CA MET A 278 -65.70 2.14 -58.31
C MET A 278 -65.96 2.02 -59.81
N ARG A 279 -65.09 1.32 -60.56
CA ARG A 279 -65.36 1.01 -61.96
C ARG A 279 -66.66 0.23 -62.13
N GLU A 280 -66.89 -0.78 -61.30
CA GLU A 280 -68.11 -1.60 -61.36
C GLU A 280 -69.37 -0.81 -60.96
N SER A 281 -69.29 0.06 -59.95
CA SER A 281 -70.39 0.94 -59.54
C SER A 281 -70.70 1.97 -60.62
N ALA A 282 -69.68 2.58 -61.22
CA ALA A 282 -69.85 3.49 -62.35
C ALA A 282 -70.51 2.79 -63.55
N GLN A 283 -70.18 1.51 -63.80
CA GLN A 283 -70.85 0.70 -64.81
C GLN A 283 -72.33 0.40 -64.48
N ARG A 284 -72.66 0.17 -63.20
CA ARG A 284 -74.03 -0.12 -62.75
C ARG A 284 -74.94 1.12 -62.71
N GLU A 285 -74.48 2.20 -62.07
CA GLU A 285 -75.26 3.44 -61.91
C GLU A 285 -75.34 4.25 -63.21
N GLY A 286 -74.32 4.15 -64.08
CA GLY A 286 -74.29 4.77 -65.40
C GLY A 286 -75.17 4.11 -66.46
N GLY A 287 -76.05 3.17 -66.09
CA GLY A 287 -76.97 2.55 -67.04
C GLY A 287 -76.26 1.81 -68.17
N GLY A 288 -75.34 0.89 -67.85
CA GLY A 288 -74.88 -0.11 -68.82
C GLY A 288 -74.09 0.41 -70.01
N LEU A 289 -73.39 1.53 -69.89
CA LEU A 289 -72.36 1.94 -70.85
C LEU A 289 -71.02 1.32 -70.42
N PRO A 290 -70.61 0.16 -70.97
CA PRO A 290 -69.27 -0.33 -70.72
C PRO A 290 -68.28 0.65 -71.34
N LEU A 291 -67.20 0.96 -70.63
CA LEU A 291 -66.05 1.71 -71.15
C LEU A 291 -65.38 1.05 -72.38
N SER A 292 -65.84 -0.15 -72.78
CA SER A 292 -65.51 -0.81 -74.04
C SER A 292 -66.47 -0.50 -75.21
N SER A 293 -67.44 0.40 -75.06
CA SER A 293 -68.26 0.87 -76.18
C SER A 293 -67.85 2.26 -76.65
N LEU A 294 -66.63 2.36 -77.17
CA LEU A 294 -66.31 3.35 -78.21
C LEU A 294 -67.42 3.40 -79.30
N ALA A 295 -68.14 2.29 -79.51
CA ALA A 295 -69.31 2.21 -80.38
C ALA A 295 -70.53 3.04 -79.93
N GLU A 296 -70.77 3.27 -78.63
CA GLU A 296 -71.87 4.12 -78.15
C GLU A 296 -71.50 5.60 -78.11
N LEU A 297 -70.24 5.90 -77.78
CA LEU A 297 -69.67 7.24 -77.97
C LEU A 297 -69.61 7.64 -79.47
N ALA A 298 -69.36 6.68 -80.37
CA ALA A 298 -69.44 6.92 -81.82
C ALA A 298 -70.88 7.19 -82.29
N LYS A 299 -71.90 6.52 -81.72
CA LYS A 299 -73.31 6.84 -82.01
C LYS A 299 -73.69 8.26 -81.56
N LEU A 300 -73.14 8.72 -80.42
CA LEU A 300 -73.26 10.11 -79.99
C LEU A 300 -72.49 11.06 -80.92
N ALA A 301 -71.35 10.64 -81.45
CA ALA A 301 -70.60 11.39 -82.45
C ALA A 301 -71.38 11.60 -83.76
N ASP A 302 -72.33 10.72 -84.12
CA ASP A 302 -73.20 10.89 -85.29
C ASP A 302 -74.52 11.62 -84.99
N ALA A 303 -74.82 11.89 -83.72
CA ALA A 303 -76.02 12.61 -83.31
C ALA A 303 -75.96 14.09 -83.74
N ASP A 304 -77.16 14.70 -83.86
CA ASP A 304 -77.33 16.11 -84.17
C ASP A 304 -76.52 16.98 -83.19
N PRO A 305 -75.56 17.79 -83.68
CA PRO A 305 -74.64 18.52 -82.82
C PRO A 305 -75.35 19.59 -81.99
N GLY A 306 -76.49 20.12 -82.45
CA GLY A 306 -77.32 21.04 -81.67
C GLY A 306 -77.86 20.37 -80.40
N ARG A 307 -78.47 19.19 -80.55
CA ARG A 307 -78.97 18.41 -79.41
C ARG A 307 -77.88 17.92 -78.46
N LEU A 308 -76.72 17.54 -78.97
CA LEU A 308 -75.60 17.05 -78.15
C LEU A 308 -74.95 18.16 -77.31
N LEU A 309 -74.89 19.38 -77.85
CA LEU A 309 -74.34 20.56 -77.16
C LEU A 309 -75.40 21.32 -76.35
N GLY A 310 -76.68 20.92 -76.42
CA GLY A 310 -77.80 21.60 -75.77
C GLY A 310 -78.11 22.98 -76.39
N LEU A 311 -77.83 23.15 -77.68
CA LEU A 311 -78.06 24.37 -78.43
C LEU A 311 -79.46 24.37 -79.06
N GLY A 312 -80.12 25.53 -79.07
CA GLY A 312 -81.41 25.71 -79.77
C GLY A 312 -81.24 25.75 -81.30
N PRO A 313 -82.34 25.64 -82.06
CA PRO A 313 -82.30 25.61 -83.54
C PRO A 313 -81.72 26.87 -84.19
N ASP A 314 -81.70 28.01 -83.46
CA ASP A 314 -81.18 29.31 -83.93
C ASP A 314 -79.87 29.72 -83.23
N ALA A 315 -79.07 28.77 -82.76
CA ALA A 315 -77.87 29.06 -81.98
C ALA A 315 -76.82 29.84 -82.80
N THR A 316 -76.26 30.90 -82.19
CA THR A 316 -75.27 31.75 -82.85
C THR A 316 -73.84 31.22 -82.65
N ALA A 317 -72.90 31.73 -83.47
CA ALA A 317 -71.47 31.42 -83.31
C ALA A 317 -70.91 31.79 -81.92
N GLU A 318 -71.52 32.77 -81.24
CA GLU A 318 -71.15 33.18 -79.89
C GLU A 318 -71.62 32.16 -78.83
N ASP A 319 -72.79 31.56 -79.04
CA ASP A 319 -73.32 30.50 -78.18
C ASP A 319 -72.45 29.23 -78.26
N LEU A 320 -71.99 28.87 -79.47
CA LEU A 320 -71.01 27.79 -79.67
C LEU A 320 -69.69 28.05 -78.92
N ALA A 321 -69.13 29.27 -79.04
CA ALA A 321 -67.89 29.63 -78.36
C ALA A 321 -68.04 29.60 -76.83
N ARG A 322 -69.20 30.04 -76.32
CA ARG A 322 -69.54 30.00 -74.89
C ARG A 322 -69.65 28.57 -74.39
N THR A 323 -70.33 27.70 -75.11
CA THR A 323 -70.47 26.28 -74.77
C THR A 323 -69.12 25.56 -74.77
N ARG A 324 -68.25 25.83 -75.76
CA ARG A 324 -66.88 25.28 -75.79
C ARG A 324 -66.05 25.70 -74.57
N ARG A 325 -66.13 26.98 -74.16
CA ARG A 325 -65.45 27.45 -72.94
C ARG A 325 -66.02 26.82 -71.67
N ARG A 326 -67.34 26.58 -71.60
CA ARG A 326 -67.98 25.91 -70.46
C ARG A 326 -67.50 24.47 -70.32
N PHE A 327 -67.41 23.71 -71.42
CA PHE A 327 -66.86 22.35 -71.39
C PHE A 327 -65.37 22.35 -71.03
N ALA A 328 -64.55 23.24 -71.61
CA ALA A 328 -63.14 23.36 -71.27
C ALA A 328 -62.91 23.74 -69.78
N ALA A 329 -63.77 24.58 -69.20
CA ALA A 329 -63.71 24.93 -67.78
C ALA A 329 -64.19 23.79 -66.86
N ALA A 330 -65.18 23.01 -67.29
CA ALA A 330 -65.67 21.84 -66.55
C ALA A 330 -64.62 20.73 -66.49
N PHE A 331 -63.84 20.54 -67.56
CA PHE A 331 -62.80 19.51 -67.71
C PHE A 331 -61.38 20.06 -67.55
N HIS A 332 -61.17 21.06 -66.68
CA HIS A 332 -59.84 21.64 -66.45
C HIS A 332 -58.87 20.65 -65.78
N SER A 333 -57.59 20.65 -66.20
CA SER A 333 -56.55 19.69 -65.78
C SER A 333 -56.38 19.56 -64.26
N ASP A 334 -56.50 20.67 -63.53
CA ASP A 334 -56.38 20.70 -62.06
C ASP A 334 -57.49 19.93 -61.32
N ARG A 335 -58.66 19.76 -61.96
CA ARG A 335 -59.76 18.94 -61.41
C ARG A 335 -59.61 17.47 -61.76
N ILE A 336 -58.95 17.18 -62.88
CA ILE A 336 -58.74 15.83 -63.39
C ILE A 336 -57.54 15.16 -62.71
N SER A 337 -56.51 15.92 -62.32
CA SER A 337 -55.29 15.39 -61.67
C SER A 337 -55.51 14.75 -60.29
N GLN A 338 -56.66 15.02 -59.65
CA GLN A 338 -57.03 14.45 -58.35
C GLN A 338 -57.91 13.19 -58.48
N LEU A 339 -58.27 12.79 -59.70
CA LEU A 339 -59.14 11.65 -59.96
C LEU A 339 -58.35 10.42 -60.44
N PRO A 340 -58.91 9.21 -60.32
CA PRO A 340 -58.25 8.00 -60.83
C PRO A 340 -57.88 8.13 -62.32
N PRO A 341 -56.73 7.60 -62.78
CA PRO A 341 -56.25 7.79 -64.16
C PRO A 341 -57.26 7.41 -65.25
N TRP A 342 -58.05 6.37 -65.03
CA TRP A 342 -59.09 5.95 -65.98
C TRP A 342 -60.22 6.96 -66.13
N VAL A 343 -60.48 7.79 -65.12
CA VAL A 343 -61.47 8.87 -65.18
C VAL A 343 -60.98 10.01 -66.08
N ALA A 344 -59.66 10.28 -66.10
CA ALA A 344 -59.06 11.24 -67.00
C ALA A 344 -59.25 10.84 -68.47
N GLU A 345 -59.04 9.56 -68.81
CA GLU A 345 -59.24 9.03 -70.16
C GLU A 345 -60.69 9.21 -70.65
N VAL A 346 -61.68 9.04 -69.76
CA VAL A 346 -63.09 9.27 -70.08
C VAL A 346 -63.38 10.75 -70.33
N PHE A 347 -62.82 11.63 -69.50
CA PHE A 347 -63.00 13.08 -69.68
C PHE A 347 -62.36 13.60 -70.97
N ASP A 348 -61.18 13.11 -71.33
CA ASP A 348 -60.52 13.45 -72.59
C ASP A 348 -61.36 13.02 -73.81
N GLN A 349 -61.95 11.82 -73.76
CA GLN A 349 -62.84 11.32 -74.82
C GLN A 349 -64.12 12.16 -74.94
N LEU A 350 -64.74 12.54 -73.81
CA LEU A 350 -65.93 13.40 -73.81
C LEU A 350 -65.64 14.82 -74.32
N LEU A 351 -64.50 15.40 -73.93
CA LEU A 351 -64.08 16.71 -74.43
C LEU A 351 -63.79 16.67 -75.94
N SER A 352 -63.18 15.58 -76.42
CA SER A 352 -62.96 15.35 -77.86
C SER A 352 -64.28 15.32 -78.65
N LEU A 353 -65.29 14.60 -78.14
CA LEU A 353 -66.63 14.56 -78.75
C LEU A 353 -67.32 15.93 -78.76
N ALA A 354 -67.26 16.66 -77.64
CA ALA A 354 -67.84 18.00 -77.55
C ALA A 354 -67.17 18.99 -78.52
N ASN A 355 -65.85 18.91 -78.67
CA ASN A 355 -65.13 19.72 -79.66
C ASN A 355 -65.51 19.33 -81.10
N ALA A 356 -65.57 18.04 -81.42
CA ALA A 356 -65.99 17.56 -82.73
C ALA A 356 -67.43 17.95 -83.08
N ALA A 357 -68.35 17.95 -82.11
CA ALA A 357 -69.70 18.45 -82.29
C ALA A 357 -69.73 19.97 -82.51
N CYS A 358 -68.95 20.75 -81.74
CA CYS A 358 -68.83 22.20 -81.94
C CYS A 358 -68.32 22.54 -83.35
N ASP A 359 -67.35 21.78 -83.85
CA ASP A 359 -66.76 22.00 -85.17
C ASP A 359 -67.72 21.60 -86.30
N ARG A 360 -68.59 20.60 -86.09
CA ARG A 360 -69.66 20.23 -87.03
C ARG A 360 -70.81 21.24 -87.06
N ALA A 361 -71.23 21.78 -85.91
CA ALA A 361 -72.27 22.81 -85.83
C ALA A 361 -71.85 24.16 -86.47
N ARG A 362 -70.56 24.33 -86.76
CA ARG A 362 -70.00 25.53 -87.38
C ARG A 362 -69.99 25.47 -88.91
N ARG A 363 -70.19 24.28 -89.50
CA ARG A 363 -70.33 24.04 -90.94
C ARG A 363 -71.80 24.09 -91.31
#